data_AF-M8DUI4-F1
#
_entry.id   AF-M8DUI4-F1
#
_cell.length_a   1.000
_cell.length_b   1.000
_cell.length_c   1.000
_cell.angle_alpha   90.00
_cell.angle_beta   90.00
_cell.angle_gamma   90.00
#
_symmetry.space_group_name_H-M   'P 1'
#
loop_
_entity.id
_entity.type
_entity.pdbx_description
1 polymer ?
#
loop_
_entity_poly.entity_id
_entity_poly.type
_entity_poly.pdbx_seq_one_letter_code
_entity_poly.pdbx_strand_id
1 'polypeptide(L)'
;MSPSAKPRVFVGSSVEGLPLAQAIQANLSYVAQVTLWSQGVFALNQTALASLLEHLESTDFAVFVFSPDDQVRLRGEEWTTARDNVLFELGLSMGKLGPNRAFFVKPRGMTMFRIPTDLFGIQAGDYEADRDDGNLSAALGVFTGELARIIKKWGRRQEIRDIIERKERLEAQLHFLYSLIKYSKHTVETRNHVNRILDKMLGSCHIPETFSPSAATLFSLVDRELVQIGHARDVDEDHRFRLDHNELFPQNQNWMVAAFLSNESVMGCKGQFGLLGEYEYIISIPIAKTYVITFHLVTHTQIAESEYDHFLEQFTTVNKPLLDTFNVFLERGVELYASQQPSTQKR
;
A
#
# COMPACT_ATOMS: atom_id res chain seq x y z
N MET A 1 11.89 22.03 -12.31
CA MET A 1 10.86 21.09 -11.85
C MET A 1 9.59 21.36 -12.65
N SER A 2 9.12 20.41 -13.43
CA SER A 2 7.80 20.49 -14.07
C SER A 2 6.76 20.64 -12.95
N PRO A 3 5.81 21.60 -13.02
CA PRO A 3 4.79 21.74 -11.99
C PRO A 3 4.04 20.40 -11.84
N SER A 4 4.02 19.85 -10.62
CA SER A 4 3.24 18.65 -10.31
C SER A 4 1.80 18.90 -10.75
N ALA A 5 1.31 18.09 -11.69
CA ALA A 5 0.04 18.35 -12.33
C ALA A 5 -1.11 18.16 -11.32
N LYS A 6 -2.00 19.16 -11.24
CA LYS A 6 -3.13 19.18 -10.28
C LYS A 6 -3.98 17.90 -10.39
N PRO A 7 -4.46 17.34 -9.26
CA PRO A 7 -5.44 16.25 -9.29
C PRO A 7 -6.71 16.64 -10.03
N ARG A 8 -7.35 15.67 -10.68
CA ARG A 8 -8.58 15.80 -11.45
C ARG A 8 -9.77 15.45 -10.57
N VAL A 9 -10.69 16.39 -10.43
CA VAL A 9 -11.91 16.22 -9.64
C VAL A 9 -13.10 16.27 -10.59
N PHE A 10 -13.89 15.21 -10.60
CA PHE A 10 -15.17 15.18 -11.27
C PHE A 10 -16.28 15.67 -10.32
N VAL A 11 -17.18 16.52 -10.80
CA VAL A 11 -18.34 16.99 -10.00
C VAL A 11 -19.64 16.69 -10.73
N GLY A 12 -20.44 15.80 -10.13
CA GLY A 12 -21.78 15.45 -10.58
C GLY A 12 -22.86 16.26 -9.85
N SER A 13 -23.87 16.70 -10.58
CA SER A 13 -25.06 17.34 -10.03
C SER A 13 -26.24 17.16 -10.98
N SER A 14 -27.44 17.38 -10.46
CA SER A 14 -28.60 17.69 -11.29
C SER A 14 -28.45 19.06 -11.98
N VAL A 15 -29.45 19.42 -12.80
CA VAL A 15 -29.51 20.75 -13.42
C VAL A 15 -29.76 21.82 -12.34
N GLU A 16 -30.60 21.49 -11.37
CA GLU A 16 -30.99 22.31 -10.23
C GLU A 16 -29.80 22.55 -9.27
N GLY A 17 -28.95 21.52 -9.07
CA GLY A 17 -27.72 21.59 -8.27
C GLY A 17 -26.52 22.20 -9.00
N LEU A 18 -26.63 22.57 -10.28
CA LEU A 18 -25.50 23.09 -11.08
C LEU A 18 -24.84 24.35 -10.47
N PRO A 19 -25.56 25.33 -9.89
CA PRO A 19 -24.92 26.47 -9.25
C PRO A 19 -24.00 26.09 -8.07
N LEU A 20 -24.35 25.07 -7.30
CA LEU A 20 -23.51 24.53 -6.23
C LEU A 20 -22.28 23.82 -6.79
N ALA A 21 -22.44 23.06 -7.89
CA ALA A 21 -21.32 22.40 -8.56
C ALA A 21 -20.31 23.43 -9.11
N GLN A 22 -20.80 24.54 -9.69
CA GLN A 22 -19.96 25.65 -10.14
C GLN A 22 -19.21 26.32 -8.98
N ALA A 23 -19.84 26.49 -7.82
CA ALA A 23 -19.19 27.02 -6.62
C ALA A 23 -18.07 26.07 -6.12
N ILE A 24 -18.28 24.75 -6.14
CA ILE A 24 -17.22 23.76 -5.83
C ILE A 24 -16.04 23.92 -6.81
N GLN A 25 -16.31 24.03 -8.12
CA GLN A 25 -15.28 24.25 -9.14
C GLN A 25 -14.50 25.54 -8.89
N ALA A 26 -15.17 26.64 -8.55
CA ALA A 26 -14.52 27.91 -8.24
C ALA A 26 -13.61 27.79 -7.00
N ASN A 27 -14.12 27.23 -5.91
CA ASN A 27 -13.40 27.11 -4.63
C ASN A 27 -12.15 26.22 -4.73
N LEU A 28 -12.18 25.17 -5.56
CA LEU A 28 -11.07 24.22 -5.71
C LEU A 28 -10.08 24.59 -6.83
N SER A 29 -10.30 25.68 -7.57
CA SER A 29 -9.53 26.07 -8.76
C SER A 29 -8.01 26.11 -8.57
N TYR A 30 -7.52 26.48 -7.39
CA TYR A 30 -6.09 26.51 -7.07
C TYR A 30 -5.50 25.14 -6.72
N VAL A 31 -6.33 24.17 -6.31
CA VAL A 31 -5.90 22.89 -5.75
C VAL A 31 -6.08 21.73 -6.74
N ALA A 32 -7.12 21.79 -7.58
CA ALA A 32 -7.50 20.72 -8.49
C ALA A 32 -7.92 21.24 -9.87
N GLN A 33 -7.88 20.35 -10.87
CA GLN A 33 -8.57 20.51 -12.15
C GLN A 33 -9.97 19.94 -11.98
N VAL A 34 -10.96 20.81 -11.86
CA VAL A 34 -12.35 20.40 -11.64
C VAL A 34 -13.11 20.40 -12.95
N THR A 35 -13.77 19.29 -13.28
CA THR A 35 -14.66 19.15 -14.43
C THR A 35 -16.07 18.86 -13.95
N LEU A 36 -17.03 19.70 -14.34
CA LEU A 36 -18.44 19.46 -14.06
C LEU A 36 -19.02 18.48 -15.07
N TRP A 37 -19.99 17.68 -14.66
CA TRP A 37 -20.76 16.81 -15.54
C TRP A 37 -21.32 17.50 -16.79
N SER A 38 -21.78 18.76 -16.65
CA SER A 38 -22.30 19.57 -17.75
C SER A 38 -21.23 20.09 -18.73
N GLN A 39 -19.94 19.95 -18.42
CA GLN A 39 -18.83 20.54 -19.20
C GLN A 39 -18.23 19.54 -20.20
N GLY A 40 -19.08 18.88 -20.99
CA GLY A 40 -18.63 18.05 -22.11
C GLY A 40 -18.16 16.65 -21.72
N VAL A 41 -18.69 16.08 -20.62
CA VAL A 41 -18.43 14.68 -20.26
C VAL A 41 -19.11 13.71 -21.24
N PHE A 42 -20.19 14.11 -21.91
CA PHE A 42 -20.88 13.29 -22.91
C PHE A 42 -20.24 13.39 -24.30
N ALA A 43 -19.76 12.26 -24.82
CA ALA A 43 -19.37 12.16 -26.22
C ALA A 43 -20.58 11.92 -27.12
N LEU A 44 -20.60 12.55 -28.30
CA LEU A 44 -21.60 12.25 -29.34
C LEU A 44 -21.54 10.75 -29.69
N ASN A 45 -22.71 10.10 -29.82
CA ASN A 45 -22.88 8.65 -30.06
C ASN A 45 -22.48 7.68 -28.92
N GLN A 46 -22.26 8.14 -27.68
CA GLN A 46 -22.11 7.26 -26.52
C GLN A 46 -23.32 7.33 -25.57
N THR A 47 -23.53 6.27 -24.78
CA THR A 47 -24.50 6.31 -23.68
C THR A 47 -23.92 7.11 -22.51
N ALA A 48 -24.79 7.74 -21.71
CA ALA A 48 -24.40 8.50 -20.52
C ALA A 48 -23.50 7.69 -19.56
N LEU A 49 -23.82 6.40 -19.39
CA LEU A 49 -23.05 5.48 -18.56
C LEU A 49 -21.65 5.22 -19.14
N ALA A 50 -21.53 4.99 -20.45
CA ALA A 50 -20.23 4.74 -21.08
C ALA A 50 -19.30 5.95 -20.96
N SER A 51 -19.83 7.14 -21.22
CA SER A 51 -19.08 8.39 -21.09
C SER A 51 -18.64 8.66 -19.65
N LEU A 52 -19.49 8.35 -18.65
CA LEU A 52 -19.10 8.45 -17.23
C LEU A 52 -17.95 7.49 -16.89
N LEU A 53 -18.05 6.22 -17.29
CA LEU A 53 -17.02 5.24 -17.00
C LEU A 53 -15.68 5.64 -17.63
N GLU A 54 -15.69 6.10 -18.88
CA GLU A 54 -14.50 6.61 -19.56
C GLU A 54 -13.90 7.83 -18.85
N HIS A 55 -14.75 8.76 -18.38
CA HIS A 55 -14.29 9.92 -17.63
C HIS A 55 -13.66 9.53 -16.27
N LEU A 56 -14.26 8.55 -15.58
CA LEU A 56 -13.79 8.05 -14.30
C LEU A 56 -12.42 7.35 -14.37
N GLU A 57 -12.03 6.78 -15.53
CA GLU A 57 -10.66 6.22 -15.74
C GLU A 57 -9.57 7.26 -15.47
N SER A 58 -9.85 8.53 -15.75
CA SER A 58 -8.88 9.62 -15.63
C SER A 58 -9.16 10.58 -14.46
N THR A 59 -10.09 10.20 -13.59
CA THR A 59 -10.54 10.97 -12.43
C THR A 59 -9.83 10.52 -11.16
N ASP A 60 -9.34 11.48 -10.36
CA ASP A 60 -8.66 11.19 -9.09
C ASP A 60 -9.61 11.24 -7.89
N PHE A 61 -10.63 12.11 -7.96
CA PHE A 61 -11.67 12.30 -6.95
C PHE A 61 -13.00 12.63 -7.61
N ALA A 62 -14.11 12.26 -6.98
CA ALA A 62 -15.44 12.64 -7.42
C ALA A 62 -16.25 13.30 -6.29
N VAL A 63 -17.08 14.28 -6.62
CA VAL A 63 -17.98 14.95 -5.68
C VAL A 63 -19.38 15.02 -6.27
N PHE A 64 -20.40 14.70 -5.48
CA PHE A 64 -21.79 14.74 -5.92
C PHE A 64 -22.60 15.72 -5.08
N VAL A 65 -23.33 16.61 -5.77
CA VAL A 65 -24.21 17.59 -5.12
C VAL A 65 -25.58 16.99 -4.91
N PHE A 66 -25.97 16.81 -3.64
CA PHE A 66 -27.31 16.36 -3.27
C PHE A 66 -28.17 17.60 -2.97
N SER A 67 -28.85 18.09 -3.99
CA SER A 67 -29.89 19.13 -3.88
C SER A 67 -31.28 18.51 -3.73
N PRO A 68 -32.25 19.20 -3.09
CA PRO A 68 -33.61 18.70 -2.84
C PRO A 68 -34.48 18.79 -4.10
N ASP A 69 -34.10 18.04 -5.13
CA ASP A 69 -34.68 18.18 -6.48
C ASP A 69 -35.95 17.35 -6.65
N ASP A 70 -35.97 16.15 -6.08
CA ASP A 70 -37.08 15.21 -6.23
C ASP A 70 -37.83 15.05 -4.89
N GLN A 71 -39.16 14.89 -4.98
CA GLN A 71 -40.02 14.61 -3.83
C GLN A 71 -40.38 13.13 -3.78
N VAL A 72 -40.32 12.55 -2.58
CA VAL A 72 -40.67 11.15 -2.35
C VAL A 72 -41.62 11.05 -1.17
N ARG A 73 -42.68 10.25 -1.33
CA ARG A 73 -43.57 9.91 -0.23
C ARG A 73 -43.17 8.60 0.40
N LEU A 74 -42.76 8.61 1.67
CA LEU A 74 -42.33 7.43 2.42
C LEU A 74 -43.14 7.29 3.68
N ARG A 75 -43.82 6.13 3.81
CA ARG A 75 -44.62 5.80 5.01
C ARG A 75 -45.62 6.90 5.40
N GLY A 76 -46.15 7.61 4.40
CA GLY A 76 -47.14 8.67 4.59
C GLY A 76 -46.57 10.08 4.68
N GLU A 77 -45.26 10.25 4.90
CA GLU A 77 -44.57 11.55 4.99
C GLU A 77 -43.94 11.96 3.66
N GLU A 78 -43.88 13.26 3.38
CA GLU A 78 -43.21 13.82 2.21
C GLU A 78 -41.76 14.20 2.55
N TRP A 79 -40.84 13.71 1.75
CA TRP A 79 -39.40 13.94 1.87
C TRP A 79 -38.86 14.53 0.57
N THR A 80 -37.80 15.32 0.64
CA THR A 80 -37.00 15.68 -0.54
C THR A 80 -35.77 14.79 -0.62
N THR A 81 -35.25 14.56 -1.82
CA THR A 81 -34.05 13.77 -2.05
C THR A 81 -33.26 14.33 -3.24
N ALA A 82 -31.99 13.96 -3.31
CA ALA A 82 -31.22 14.09 -4.54
C ALA A 82 -31.84 13.25 -5.66
N ARG A 83 -31.72 13.73 -6.90
CA ARG A 83 -32.09 12.98 -8.11
C ARG A 83 -31.48 11.58 -8.13
N ASP A 84 -32.27 10.59 -8.53
CA ASP A 84 -31.83 9.18 -8.59
C ASP A 84 -30.55 8.98 -9.43
N ASN A 85 -30.41 9.71 -10.54
CA ASN A 85 -29.21 9.64 -11.37
C ASN A 85 -27.96 10.09 -10.62
N VAL A 86 -28.05 11.12 -9.78
CA VAL A 86 -26.92 11.63 -8.98
C VAL A 86 -26.51 10.60 -7.92
N LEU A 87 -27.49 9.91 -7.31
CA LEU A 87 -27.23 8.80 -6.38
C LEU A 87 -26.55 7.62 -7.09
N PHE A 88 -27.01 7.29 -8.30
CA PHE A 88 -26.42 6.23 -9.12
C PHE A 88 -24.98 6.54 -9.54
N GLU A 89 -24.71 7.76 -10.00
CA GLU A 89 -23.38 8.23 -10.39
C GLU A 89 -22.39 8.26 -9.20
N LEU A 90 -22.87 8.62 -7.99
CA LEU A 90 -22.11 8.49 -6.75
C LEU A 90 -21.73 7.02 -6.52
N GLY A 91 -22.69 6.10 -6.61
CA GLY A 91 -22.46 4.67 -6.42
C GLY A 91 -21.42 4.11 -7.39
N LEU A 92 -21.50 4.46 -8.67
CA LEU A 92 -20.51 4.08 -9.68
C LEU A 92 -19.12 4.64 -9.36
N SER A 93 -19.06 5.91 -8.95
CA SER A 93 -17.80 6.56 -8.60
C SER A 93 -17.17 5.96 -7.35
N MET A 94 -17.97 5.58 -6.35
CA MET A 94 -17.50 4.84 -5.18
C MET A 94 -16.96 3.45 -5.56
N GLY A 95 -17.62 2.76 -6.50
CA GLY A 95 -17.15 1.48 -7.01
C GLY A 95 -15.80 1.57 -7.73
N LYS A 96 -15.60 2.61 -8.54
CA LYS A 96 -14.37 2.80 -9.34
C LYS A 96 -13.22 3.45 -8.57
N LEU A 97 -13.51 4.51 -7.82
CA LEU A 97 -12.50 5.33 -7.11
C LEU A 97 -12.28 4.89 -5.65
N GLY A 98 -13.24 4.16 -5.07
CA GLY A 98 -13.26 3.80 -3.66
C GLY A 98 -13.86 4.88 -2.75
N PRO A 99 -14.25 4.53 -1.52
CA PRO A 99 -14.93 5.43 -0.58
C PRO A 99 -14.05 6.58 -0.09
N ASN A 100 -12.72 6.47 -0.20
CA ASN A 100 -11.78 7.53 0.20
C ASN A 100 -11.61 8.63 -0.86
N ARG A 101 -12.21 8.48 -2.05
CA ARG A 101 -12.03 9.38 -3.19
C ARG A 101 -13.34 9.84 -3.83
N ALA A 102 -14.49 9.33 -3.39
CA ALA A 102 -15.82 9.76 -3.84
C ALA A 102 -16.61 10.34 -2.67
N PHE A 103 -17.05 11.58 -2.81
CA PHE A 103 -17.70 12.37 -1.75
C PHE A 103 -19.05 12.88 -2.23
N PHE A 104 -19.88 13.31 -1.28
CA PHE A 104 -21.12 14.01 -1.58
C PHE A 104 -21.39 15.12 -0.57
N VAL A 105 -22.14 16.13 -0.99
CA VAL A 105 -22.56 17.26 -0.16
C VAL A 105 -24.07 17.39 -0.12
N LYS A 106 -24.61 17.73 1.04
CA LYS A 106 -26.06 17.86 1.27
C LYS A 106 -26.42 19.19 1.95
N PRO A 107 -27.69 19.63 1.93
CA PRO A 107 -28.10 20.81 2.67
C PRO A 107 -27.93 20.59 4.18
N ARG A 108 -27.31 21.57 4.85
CA ARG A 108 -27.16 21.59 6.30
C ARG A 108 -28.52 21.80 6.97
N GLY A 109 -28.79 21.06 8.05
CA GLY A 109 -29.95 21.30 8.91
C GLY A 109 -31.32 20.98 8.29
N MET A 110 -31.40 20.50 7.05
CA MET A 110 -32.66 20.13 6.42
C MET A 110 -33.16 18.79 6.98
N THR A 111 -34.19 18.84 7.82
CA THR A 111 -34.73 17.68 8.54
C THR A 111 -35.49 16.72 7.64
N MET A 112 -36.18 17.22 6.61
CA MET A 112 -36.96 16.42 5.66
C MET A 112 -36.18 16.08 4.38
N PHE A 113 -34.85 15.93 4.48
CA PHE A 113 -33.98 15.52 3.38
C PHE A 113 -33.56 14.07 3.53
N ARG A 114 -33.96 13.22 2.59
CA ARG A 114 -33.64 11.80 2.60
C ARG A 114 -32.25 11.54 2.04
N ILE A 115 -31.50 10.70 2.75
CA ILE A 115 -30.29 10.05 2.25
C ILE A 115 -30.52 8.53 2.35
N PRO A 116 -30.18 7.73 1.31
CA PRO A 116 -30.21 6.28 1.40
C PRO A 116 -29.45 5.76 2.62
N THR A 117 -30.04 4.81 3.35
CA THR A 117 -29.46 4.24 4.59
C THR A 117 -28.11 3.56 4.34
N ASP A 118 -27.90 3.03 3.13
CA ASP A 118 -26.63 2.43 2.71
C ASP A 118 -25.46 3.43 2.72
N LEU A 119 -25.75 4.74 2.68
CA LEU A 119 -24.74 5.81 2.75
C LEU A 119 -24.44 6.27 4.19
N PHE A 120 -25.11 5.76 5.23
CA PHE A 120 -24.90 6.22 6.62
C PHE A 120 -23.51 5.91 7.19
N GLY A 121 -22.77 4.98 6.60
CA GLY A 121 -21.36 4.73 6.91
C GLY A 121 -20.38 5.70 6.24
N ILE A 122 -20.86 6.59 5.38
CA ILE A 122 -20.04 7.53 4.60
C ILE A 122 -20.33 8.95 5.08
N GLN A 123 -19.30 9.63 5.55
CA GLN A 123 -19.45 10.99 6.05
C GLN A 123 -19.75 11.97 4.90
N ALA A 124 -20.93 12.57 4.95
CA ALA A 124 -21.36 13.61 4.02
C ALA A 124 -20.72 14.96 4.36
N GLY A 125 -20.44 15.77 3.34
CA GLY A 125 -20.22 17.20 3.52
C GLY A 125 -21.54 17.97 3.61
N ASP A 126 -21.50 19.17 4.18
CA ASP A 126 -22.66 20.06 4.28
C ASP A 126 -22.44 21.35 3.50
N TYR A 127 -23.51 21.86 2.88
CA TYR A 127 -23.59 23.23 2.38
C TYR A 127 -24.74 24.00 3.05
N GLU A 128 -24.56 25.31 3.23
CA GLU A 128 -25.57 26.19 3.83
C GLU A 128 -26.55 26.67 2.75
N ALA A 129 -27.74 26.07 2.71
CA ALA A 129 -28.71 26.31 1.65
C ALA A 129 -29.49 27.63 1.79
N ASP A 130 -29.57 28.16 3.01
CA ASP A 130 -30.44 29.25 3.46
C ASP A 130 -29.67 30.54 3.82
N ARG A 131 -28.47 30.72 3.25
CA ARG A 131 -27.70 31.96 3.43
C ARG A 131 -28.47 33.16 2.88
N ASP A 132 -28.49 34.23 3.66
CA ASP A 132 -29.15 35.50 3.34
C ASP A 132 -28.44 36.26 2.19
N ASP A 133 -27.12 36.12 2.09
CA ASP A 133 -26.29 36.75 1.05
C ASP A 133 -26.29 36.00 -0.29
N GLY A 134 -26.87 34.80 -0.36
CA GLY A 134 -26.88 33.96 -1.55
C GLY A 134 -25.49 33.48 -2.02
N ASN A 135 -24.43 33.65 -1.21
CA ASN A 135 -23.06 33.36 -1.59
C ASN A 135 -22.75 31.85 -1.52
N LEU A 136 -22.98 31.14 -2.63
CA LEU A 136 -22.77 29.70 -2.71
C LEU A 136 -21.31 29.28 -2.49
N SER A 137 -20.34 30.11 -2.88
CA SER A 137 -18.92 29.84 -2.63
C SER A 137 -18.63 29.80 -1.13
N ALA A 138 -19.20 30.73 -0.36
CA ALA A 138 -19.11 30.73 1.09
C ALA A 138 -19.91 29.56 1.71
N ALA A 139 -21.11 29.26 1.19
CA ALA A 139 -21.94 28.14 1.64
C ALA A 139 -21.20 26.79 1.60
N LEU A 140 -20.36 26.59 0.59
CA LEU A 140 -19.55 25.39 0.37
C LEU A 140 -18.12 25.51 0.93
N GLY A 141 -17.77 26.63 1.56
CA GLY A 141 -16.39 26.93 1.96
C GLY A 141 -15.80 25.92 2.92
N VAL A 142 -16.59 25.46 3.90
CA VAL A 142 -16.15 24.44 4.89
C VAL A 142 -15.84 23.12 4.20
N PHE A 143 -16.80 22.59 3.44
CA PHE A 143 -16.63 21.33 2.71
C PHE A 143 -15.45 21.40 1.73
N THR A 144 -15.39 22.44 0.90
CA THR A 144 -14.33 22.57 -0.12
C THR A 144 -12.95 22.75 0.52
N GLY A 145 -12.86 23.39 1.70
CA GLY A 145 -11.63 23.49 2.48
C GLY A 145 -11.16 22.15 3.05
N GLU A 146 -12.08 21.29 3.50
CA GLU A 146 -11.77 19.92 3.94
C GLU A 146 -11.35 19.04 2.77
N LEU A 147 -12.12 19.06 1.68
CA LEU A 147 -11.81 18.33 0.48
C LEU A 147 -10.45 18.74 -0.10
N ALA A 148 -10.11 20.03 -0.08
CA ALA A 148 -8.79 20.50 -0.50
C ALA A 148 -7.64 19.89 0.33
N ARG A 149 -7.83 19.70 1.64
CA ARG A 149 -6.85 19.02 2.51
C ARG A 149 -6.71 17.55 2.13
N ILE A 150 -7.83 16.87 1.87
CA ILE A 150 -7.84 15.48 1.42
C ILE A 150 -7.13 15.33 0.08
N ILE A 151 -7.46 16.17 -0.91
CA ILE A 151 -6.84 16.16 -2.25
C ILE A 151 -5.31 16.35 -2.13
N LYS A 152 -4.86 17.31 -1.30
CA LYS A 152 -3.41 17.53 -1.07
C LYS A 152 -2.73 16.33 -0.42
N LYS A 153 -3.40 15.65 0.51
CA LYS A 153 -2.86 14.46 1.20
C LYS A 153 -2.77 13.25 0.28
N TRP A 154 -3.81 12.99 -0.50
CA TRP A 154 -3.96 11.75 -1.27
C TRP A 154 -3.47 11.84 -2.73
N GLY A 155 -3.35 13.06 -3.27
CA GLY A 155 -2.81 13.29 -4.62
C GLY A 155 -3.59 12.57 -5.74
N ARG A 156 -2.92 12.45 -6.90
CA ARG A 156 -3.48 11.74 -8.07
C ARG A 156 -3.63 10.24 -7.80
N ARG A 157 -4.67 9.64 -8.38
CA ARG A 157 -4.95 8.20 -8.39
C ARG A 157 -4.00 7.54 -9.40
N GLN A 158 -3.24 6.55 -8.96
CA GLN A 158 -2.26 5.85 -9.80
C GLN A 158 -2.82 4.50 -10.29
N GLU A 159 -4.04 4.46 -10.83
CA GLU A 159 -4.75 3.21 -11.16
C GLU A 159 -3.91 2.22 -11.99
N ILE A 160 -3.21 2.69 -13.02
CA ILE A 160 -2.39 1.81 -13.87
C ILE A 160 -1.14 1.33 -13.13
N ARG A 161 -0.47 2.18 -12.35
CA ARG A 161 0.73 1.77 -11.61
C ARG A 161 0.35 0.81 -10.49
N ASP A 162 -0.71 1.09 -9.74
CA ASP A 162 -1.19 0.21 -8.67
C ASP A 162 -1.55 -1.18 -9.22
N ILE A 163 -2.18 -1.25 -10.41
CA ILE A 163 -2.48 -2.51 -11.10
C ILE A 163 -1.22 -3.22 -11.58
N ILE A 164 -0.27 -2.49 -12.20
CA ILE A 164 1.00 -3.05 -12.68
C ILE A 164 1.82 -3.57 -11.50
N GLU A 165 2.02 -2.77 -10.45
CA GLU A 165 2.74 -3.16 -9.24
C GLU A 165 2.08 -4.37 -8.58
N ARG A 166 0.74 -4.40 -8.50
CA ARG A 166 0.03 -5.55 -7.93
C ARG A 166 0.23 -6.80 -8.78
N LYS A 167 0.20 -6.68 -10.10
CA LYS A 167 0.47 -7.78 -11.02
C LYS A 167 1.91 -8.28 -10.86
N GLU A 168 2.89 -7.39 -10.86
CA GLU A 168 4.31 -7.71 -10.66
C GLU A 168 4.55 -8.43 -9.31
N ARG A 169 3.90 -7.96 -8.23
CA ARG A 169 3.96 -8.62 -6.92
C ARG A 169 3.37 -10.04 -6.95
N LEU A 170 2.24 -10.24 -7.63
CA LEU A 170 1.62 -11.56 -7.77
C LEU A 170 2.50 -12.51 -8.61
N GLU A 171 3.09 -12.02 -9.70
CA GLU A 171 4.00 -12.79 -10.54
C GLU A 171 5.26 -13.19 -9.75
N ALA A 172 5.87 -12.26 -8.99
CA ALA A 172 7.02 -12.54 -8.14
C ALA A 172 6.71 -13.63 -7.08
N GLN A 173 5.56 -13.53 -6.41
CA GLN A 173 5.11 -14.53 -5.44
C GLN A 173 4.88 -15.90 -6.09
N LEU A 174 4.23 -15.94 -7.26
CA LEU A 174 3.99 -17.17 -8.01
C LEU A 174 5.31 -17.85 -8.41
N HIS A 175 6.26 -17.07 -8.93
CA HIS A 175 7.59 -17.55 -9.31
C HIS A 175 8.37 -18.09 -8.11
N PHE A 176 8.28 -17.43 -6.96
CA PHE A 176 8.90 -17.90 -5.73
C PHE A 176 8.27 -19.20 -5.22
N LEU A 177 6.94 -19.27 -5.14
CA LEU A 177 6.21 -20.49 -4.76
C LEU A 177 6.55 -21.67 -5.66
N TYR A 178 6.59 -21.45 -6.97
CA TYR A 178 7.00 -22.46 -7.93
C TYR A 178 8.44 -22.93 -7.66
N SER A 179 9.34 -22.01 -7.31
CA SER A 179 10.72 -22.35 -6.95
C SER A 179 10.78 -23.22 -5.69
N LEU A 180 10.01 -22.90 -4.65
CA LEU A 180 9.91 -23.73 -3.45
C LEU A 180 9.45 -25.16 -3.80
N ILE A 181 8.38 -25.31 -4.59
CA ILE A 181 7.86 -26.62 -5.02
C ILE A 181 8.88 -27.38 -5.87
N LYS A 182 9.57 -26.68 -6.78
CA LYS A 182 10.58 -27.28 -7.66
C LYS A 182 11.76 -27.82 -6.86
N TYR A 183 12.21 -27.09 -5.86
CA TYR A 183 13.38 -27.46 -5.07
C TYR A 183 13.04 -28.30 -3.83
N SER A 184 11.77 -28.44 -3.44
CA SER A 184 11.33 -29.30 -2.33
C SER A 184 11.32 -30.80 -2.65
N LYS A 185 11.25 -31.19 -3.93
CA LYS A 185 11.09 -32.60 -4.36
C LYS A 185 12.40 -33.38 -4.52
N HIS A 186 13.55 -32.74 -4.39
CA HIS A 186 14.84 -33.40 -4.59
C HIS A 186 15.42 -33.82 -3.22
N THR A 187 15.43 -35.13 -3.00
CA THR A 187 15.73 -35.91 -1.78
C THR A 187 17.17 -35.82 -1.23
N VAL A 188 17.86 -34.70 -1.45
CA VAL A 188 19.06 -34.37 -0.69
C VAL A 188 18.97 -32.88 -0.34
N GLU A 189 18.78 -32.58 0.94
CA GLU A 189 18.87 -31.25 1.55
C GLU A 189 20.30 -30.70 1.41
N THR A 190 20.75 -30.47 0.18
CA THR A 190 22.04 -29.85 -0.08
C THR A 190 21.90 -28.34 0.08
N ARG A 191 22.90 -27.69 0.69
CA ARG A 191 23.08 -26.22 0.74
C ARG A 191 22.73 -25.54 -0.60
N ASN A 192 23.04 -26.21 -1.71
CA ASN A 192 22.70 -25.80 -3.08
C ASN A 192 21.21 -25.57 -3.34
N HIS A 193 20.29 -26.28 -2.68
CA HIS A 193 18.84 -26.08 -2.81
C HIS A 193 18.41 -24.81 -2.10
N VAL A 194 18.87 -24.63 -0.87
CA VAL A 194 18.63 -23.42 -0.07
C VAL A 194 19.18 -22.20 -0.80
N ASN A 195 20.39 -22.30 -1.37
CA ASN A 195 21.00 -21.23 -2.16
C ASN A 195 20.12 -20.80 -3.34
N ARG A 196 19.57 -21.76 -4.10
CA ARG A 196 18.66 -21.46 -5.22
C ARG A 196 17.35 -20.85 -4.77
N ILE A 197 16.81 -21.28 -3.63
CA ILE A 197 15.60 -20.69 -3.05
C ILE A 197 15.87 -19.24 -2.63
N LEU A 198 17.00 -18.98 -1.98
CA LEU A 198 17.38 -17.63 -1.56
C LEU A 198 17.66 -16.72 -2.75
N ASP A 199 18.29 -17.21 -3.82
CA ASP A 199 18.47 -16.44 -5.07
C ASP A 199 17.13 -15.99 -5.65
N LYS A 200 16.15 -16.89 -5.69
CA LYS A 200 14.81 -16.57 -6.17
C LYS A 200 14.03 -15.68 -5.21
N MET A 201 14.23 -15.83 -3.91
CA MET A 201 13.66 -14.92 -2.91
C MET A 201 14.19 -13.50 -3.10
N LEU A 202 15.52 -13.34 -3.15
CA LEU A 202 16.16 -12.04 -3.35
C LEU A 202 15.73 -11.38 -4.66
N GLY A 203 15.61 -12.15 -5.74
CA GLY A 203 15.09 -11.65 -7.03
C GLY A 203 13.59 -11.34 -7.05
N SER A 204 12.82 -11.82 -6.08
CA SER A 204 11.37 -11.58 -5.95
C SER A 204 11.05 -10.50 -4.92
N CYS A 205 12.02 -10.06 -4.12
CA CYS A 205 11.84 -8.98 -3.17
C CYS A 205 11.58 -7.67 -3.89
N HIS A 206 10.56 -6.94 -3.42
CA HIS A 206 10.37 -5.55 -3.80
C HIS A 206 11.38 -4.69 -3.05
N ILE A 207 12.28 -4.07 -3.80
CA ILE A 207 13.38 -3.25 -3.30
C ILE A 207 13.17 -1.82 -3.82
N PRO A 208 13.29 -0.79 -2.98
CA PRO A 208 13.14 0.60 -3.44
C PRO A 208 14.12 0.93 -4.57
N GLU A 209 13.72 1.75 -5.54
CA GLU A 209 14.53 2.05 -6.74
C GLU A 209 15.92 2.63 -6.46
N THR A 210 16.10 3.26 -5.30
CA THR A 210 17.40 3.81 -4.85
C THR A 210 18.36 2.73 -4.33
N PHE A 211 17.90 1.49 -4.22
CA PHE A 211 18.65 0.34 -3.74
C PHE A 211 18.81 -0.71 -4.82
N SER A 212 19.94 -1.42 -4.75
CA SER A 212 20.17 -2.65 -5.49
C SER A 212 20.38 -3.80 -4.51
N PRO A 213 19.75 -4.97 -4.69
CA PRO A 213 20.11 -6.14 -3.92
C PRO A 213 21.57 -6.52 -4.24
N SER A 214 22.35 -6.89 -3.22
CA SER A 214 23.68 -7.48 -3.41
C SER A 214 23.71 -8.96 -3.05
N ALA A 215 23.11 -9.35 -1.92
CA ALA A 215 23.12 -10.71 -1.41
C ALA A 215 21.95 -11.01 -0.45
N ALA A 216 21.72 -12.29 -0.17
CA ALA A 216 20.88 -12.74 0.94
C ALA A 216 21.50 -13.95 1.62
N THR A 217 21.34 -14.10 2.92
CA THR A 217 21.91 -15.23 3.68
C THR A 217 20.90 -15.79 4.66
N LEU A 218 20.81 -17.11 4.78
CA LEU A 218 19.96 -17.76 5.78
C LEU A 218 20.82 -18.41 6.85
N PHE A 219 20.51 -18.11 8.10
CA PHE A 219 21.11 -18.69 9.29
C PHE A 219 20.09 -19.52 10.05
N SER A 220 20.54 -20.64 10.63
CA SER A 220 19.76 -21.47 11.55
C SER A 220 20.46 -21.58 12.89
N LEU A 221 19.68 -21.60 13.97
CA LEU A 221 20.18 -21.92 15.30
C LEU A 221 20.62 -23.39 15.37
N VAL A 222 21.87 -23.63 15.74
CA VAL A 222 22.46 -24.95 16.05
C VAL A 222 23.35 -24.78 17.28
N ASP A 223 23.09 -25.52 18.36
CA ASP A 223 23.93 -25.53 19.57
C ASP A 223 24.35 -24.15 20.11
N ARG A 224 23.41 -23.18 20.14
CA ARG A 224 23.62 -21.77 20.55
C ARG A 224 24.51 -20.94 19.62
N GLU A 225 24.66 -21.37 18.38
CA GLU A 225 25.26 -20.60 17.30
C GLU A 225 24.25 -20.41 16.17
N LEU A 226 24.30 -19.26 15.52
CA LEU A 226 23.62 -19.02 14.25
C LEU A 226 24.58 -19.41 13.14
N VAL A 227 24.25 -20.51 12.46
CA VAL A 227 25.07 -21.14 11.43
C VAL A 227 24.48 -20.84 10.06
N GLN A 228 25.30 -20.38 9.13
CA GLN A 228 24.89 -20.16 7.74
C GLN A 228 24.52 -21.48 7.07
N ILE A 229 23.28 -21.59 6.60
CA ILE A 229 22.75 -22.77 5.91
C ILE A 229 22.43 -22.54 4.43
N GLY A 230 22.52 -21.28 3.98
CA GLY A 230 22.46 -20.95 2.56
C GLY A 230 22.70 -19.47 2.29
N HIS A 231 22.96 -19.14 1.03
CA HIS A 231 23.15 -17.78 0.54
C HIS A 231 22.66 -17.61 -0.90
N ALA A 232 22.36 -16.38 -1.27
CA ALA A 232 22.12 -15.92 -2.62
C ALA A 232 23.28 -15.06 -3.09
N ARG A 233 23.72 -15.30 -4.33
CA ARG A 233 24.83 -14.59 -4.98
C ARG A 233 26.16 -14.77 -4.23
N ASP A 234 27.13 -13.91 -4.53
CA ASP A 234 28.50 -14.03 -4.05
C ASP A 234 28.60 -13.62 -2.58
N VAL A 235 28.69 -14.61 -1.70
CA VAL A 235 28.76 -14.46 -0.24
C VAL A 235 29.74 -15.50 0.27
N ASP A 236 30.63 -15.12 1.20
CA ASP A 236 31.52 -16.08 1.82
C ASP A 236 30.73 -17.19 2.54
N GLU A 237 31.27 -18.41 2.48
CA GLU A 237 30.67 -19.59 3.08
C GLU A 237 31.16 -19.83 4.52
N ASP A 238 30.36 -20.59 5.26
CA ASP A 238 30.68 -21.16 6.58
C ASP A 238 30.72 -20.16 7.74
N HIS A 239 29.96 -19.06 7.61
CA HIS A 239 29.75 -18.13 8.70
C HIS A 239 29.03 -18.77 9.89
N ARG A 240 29.58 -18.53 11.09
CA ARG A 240 29.03 -18.95 12.38
C ARG A 240 29.16 -17.82 13.40
N PHE A 241 28.08 -17.53 14.12
CA PHE A 241 28.07 -16.51 15.15
C PHE A 241 27.46 -17.05 16.43
N ARG A 242 28.15 -16.88 17.56
CA ARG A 242 27.61 -17.23 18.87
C ARG A 242 26.55 -16.23 19.30
N LEU A 243 25.58 -16.67 20.09
CA LEU A 243 24.54 -15.77 20.61
C LEU A 243 25.09 -14.68 21.56
N ASP A 244 26.25 -14.90 22.18
CA ASP A 244 26.96 -13.93 23.02
C ASP A 244 27.87 -12.97 22.22
N HIS A 245 27.88 -13.04 20.88
CA HIS A 245 28.79 -12.25 20.04
C HIS A 245 28.72 -10.74 20.33
N ASN A 246 27.51 -10.18 20.43
CA ASN A 246 27.35 -8.73 20.64
C ASN A 246 27.76 -8.29 22.06
N GLU A 247 27.71 -9.19 23.03
CA GLU A 247 28.22 -8.94 24.39
C GLU A 247 29.76 -8.95 24.39
N LEU A 248 30.36 -9.90 23.66
CA LEU A 248 31.80 -10.05 23.54
C LEU A 248 32.44 -8.96 22.67
N PHE A 249 31.72 -8.45 21.67
CA PHE A 249 32.20 -7.45 20.72
C PHE A 249 31.26 -6.23 20.62
N PRO A 250 31.17 -5.37 21.66
CA PRO A 250 30.25 -4.24 21.66
C PRO A 250 30.51 -3.20 20.56
N GLN A 251 31.75 -3.12 20.07
CA GLN A 251 32.18 -2.21 19.00
C GLN A 251 31.99 -2.80 17.59
N ASN A 252 31.63 -4.08 17.48
CA ASN A 252 31.43 -4.77 16.20
C ASN A 252 30.17 -5.64 16.28
N GLN A 253 29.03 -4.96 16.43
CA GLN A 253 27.75 -5.62 16.57
C GLN A 253 27.34 -6.34 15.28
N ASN A 254 26.74 -7.51 15.46
CA ASN A 254 26.14 -8.31 14.41
C ASN A 254 24.61 -8.15 14.48
N TRP A 255 24.03 -7.53 13.45
CA TRP A 255 22.58 -7.26 13.37
C TRP A 255 21.73 -8.52 13.26
N MET A 256 22.29 -9.61 12.71
CA MET A 256 21.61 -10.90 12.61
C MET A 256 21.47 -11.55 13.99
N VAL A 257 22.52 -11.49 14.83
CA VAL A 257 22.44 -11.93 16.23
C VAL A 257 21.47 -11.05 17.02
N ALA A 258 21.50 -9.73 16.82
CA ALA A 258 20.57 -8.81 17.48
C ALA A 258 19.11 -9.13 17.13
N ALA A 259 18.80 -9.30 15.84
CA ALA A 259 17.47 -9.64 15.35
C ALA A 259 16.97 -10.98 15.89
N PHE A 260 17.85 -11.98 16.01
CA PHE A 260 17.48 -13.27 16.58
C PHE A 260 17.07 -13.15 18.06
N LEU A 261 17.86 -12.43 18.85
CA LEU A 261 17.65 -12.31 20.29
C LEU A 261 16.45 -11.43 20.65
N SER A 262 16.23 -10.34 19.91
CA SER A 262 15.06 -9.47 20.10
C SER A 262 13.79 -10.08 19.53
N ASN A 263 13.92 -11.02 18.58
CA ASN A 263 12.82 -11.49 17.74
C ASN A 263 12.13 -10.32 16.99
N GLU A 264 12.91 -9.30 16.66
CA GLU A 264 12.49 -8.16 15.85
C GLU A 264 13.41 -8.05 14.64
N SER A 265 12.87 -7.52 13.54
CA SER A 265 13.71 -7.19 12.39
C SER A 265 14.68 -6.07 12.77
N VAL A 266 15.92 -6.13 12.28
CA VAL A 266 16.95 -5.12 12.56
C VAL A 266 17.63 -4.72 11.25
N MET A 267 17.93 -3.43 11.10
CA MET A 267 18.70 -2.89 9.97
C MET A 267 19.99 -2.24 10.48
N GLY A 268 21.07 -2.37 9.71
CA GLY A 268 22.31 -1.66 10.01
C GLY A 268 23.20 -1.45 8.79
N CYS A 269 24.10 -0.47 8.89
CA CYS A 269 25.04 -0.12 7.83
C CYS A 269 26.37 -0.86 8.04
N LYS A 270 26.70 -1.77 7.12
CA LYS A 270 27.97 -2.52 7.13
C LYS A 270 29.16 -1.62 6.82
N GLY A 271 28.94 -0.56 6.05
CA GLY A 271 29.95 0.41 5.69
C GLY A 271 29.88 0.84 4.23
N GLN A 272 30.92 1.54 3.80
CA GLN A 272 31.06 2.05 2.45
C GLN A 272 31.99 1.15 1.63
N PHE A 273 31.58 0.79 0.42
CA PHE A 273 32.26 -0.14 -0.48
C PHE A 273 32.29 0.41 -1.92
N GLY A 274 33.19 -0.13 -2.75
CA GLY A 274 33.31 0.24 -4.16
C GLY A 274 34.04 1.57 -4.41
N LEU A 275 34.46 1.80 -5.67
CA LEU A 275 35.23 2.98 -6.08
C LEU A 275 34.44 4.30 -5.99
N LEU A 276 33.12 4.22 -6.10
CA LEU A 276 32.21 5.37 -6.05
C LEU A 276 31.63 5.63 -4.66
N GLY A 277 32.01 4.83 -3.67
CA GLY A 277 31.59 5.01 -2.28
C GLY A 277 30.11 4.68 -2.03
N GLU A 278 29.69 3.48 -2.41
CA GLU A 278 28.35 2.96 -2.15
C GLU A 278 28.20 2.49 -0.71
N TYR A 279 27.02 2.62 -0.11
CA TYR A 279 26.72 2.15 1.24
C TYR A 279 26.02 0.80 1.18
N GLU A 280 26.50 -0.18 1.95
CA GLU A 280 25.87 -1.50 2.11
C GLU A 280 25.11 -1.56 3.43
N TYR A 281 23.82 -1.88 3.34
CA TYR A 281 22.93 -2.08 4.47
C TYR A 281 22.51 -3.54 4.58
N ILE A 282 22.48 -4.05 5.81
CA ILE A 282 22.03 -5.40 6.13
C ILE A 282 20.71 -5.31 6.88
N ILE A 283 19.68 -5.97 6.34
CA ILE A 283 18.37 -6.13 6.94
C ILE A 283 18.26 -7.56 7.43
N SER A 284 18.14 -7.75 8.74
CA SER A 284 18.04 -9.05 9.39
C SER A 284 16.61 -9.28 9.87
N ILE A 285 15.99 -10.38 9.45
CA ILE A 285 14.58 -10.69 9.73
C ILE A 285 14.52 -12.09 10.37
N PRO A 286 14.04 -12.23 11.62
CA PRO A 286 13.82 -13.52 12.23
C PRO A 286 12.65 -14.25 11.56
N ILE A 287 12.81 -15.55 11.30
CA ILE A 287 11.82 -16.40 10.64
C ILE A 287 11.71 -17.72 11.40
N ALA A 288 10.49 -18.25 11.56
CA ALA A 288 10.20 -19.58 12.11
C ALA A 288 10.88 -19.87 13.46
N LYS A 289 11.09 -18.84 14.30
CA LYS A 289 11.74 -18.84 15.64
C LYS A 289 13.20 -19.29 15.70
N THR A 290 13.68 -20.10 14.76
CA THR A 290 15.03 -20.69 14.76
C THR A 290 15.91 -20.20 13.63
N TYR A 291 15.39 -19.33 12.74
CA TYR A 291 16.13 -18.82 11.60
C TYR A 291 16.21 -17.30 11.61
N VAL A 292 17.24 -16.79 10.93
CA VAL A 292 17.32 -15.39 10.52
C VAL A 292 17.72 -15.34 9.06
N ILE A 293 16.96 -14.61 8.26
CA ILE A 293 17.38 -14.25 6.91
C ILE A 293 17.97 -12.84 6.92
N THR A 294 19.08 -12.64 6.22
CA THR A 294 19.65 -11.32 5.96
C THR A 294 19.46 -10.94 4.49
N PHE A 295 19.13 -9.69 4.23
CA PHE A 295 19.15 -9.06 2.90
C PHE A 295 20.19 -7.95 2.91
N HIS A 296 21.09 -8.00 1.94
CA HIS A 296 22.12 -7.00 1.74
C HIS A 296 21.70 -6.11 0.58
N LEU A 297 21.55 -4.82 0.84
CA LEU A 297 21.13 -3.82 -0.13
C LEU A 297 22.18 -2.72 -0.24
N VAL A 298 22.45 -2.27 -1.45
CA VAL A 298 23.47 -1.27 -1.75
C VAL A 298 22.81 -0.02 -2.32
N THR A 299 23.29 1.15 -1.92
CA THR A 299 22.80 2.44 -2.42
C THR A 299 23.92 3.48 -2.49
N HIS A 300 23.75 4.51 -3.32
CA HIS A 300 24.66 5.65 -3.38
C HIS A 300 24.35 6.73 -2.32
N THR A 301 23.21 6.63 -1.64
CA THR A 301 22.77 7.65 -0.67
C THR A 301 22.76 7.06 0.73
N GLN A 302 23.52 7.66 1.66
CA GLN A 302 23.49 7.25 3.05
C GLN A 302 22.11 7.56 3.67
N ILE A 303 21.51 6.56 4.28
CA ILE A 303 20.33 6.69 5.15
C ILE A 303 20.80 7.05 6.56
N ALA A 304 20.12 8.01 7.20
CA ALA A 304 20.36 8.33 8.61
C ALA A 304 19.79 7.24 9.53
N GLU A 305 20.47 6.92 10.64
CA GLU A 305 20.02 5.86 11.57
C GLU A 305 18.58 6.07 12.08
N SER A 306 18.14 7.32 12.25
CA SER A 306 16.77 7.66 12.65
C SER A 306 15.70 7.24 11.63
N GLU A 307 16.08 6.92 10.40
CA GLU A 307 15.17 6.49 9.33
C GLU A 307 15.14 4.96 9.15
N TYR A 308 16.00 4.21 9.86
CA TYR A 308 16.11 2.75 9.70
C TYR A 308 14.79 2.04 10.02
N ASP A 309 14.14 2.40 11.13
CA ASP A 309 12.87 1.78 11.54
C ASP A 309 11.77 1.99 10.50
N HIS A 310 11.70 3.20 9.93
CA HIS A 310 10.72 3.53 8.89
C HIS A 310 10.98 2.74 7.60
N PHE A 311 12.24 2.68 7.17
CA PHE A 311 12.63 1.88 6.01
C PHE A 311 12.29 0.40 6.23
N LEU A 312 12.60 -0.13 7.41
CA LEU A 312 12.39 -1.52 7.76
C LEU A 312 10.91 -1.89 7.79
N GLU A 313 10.06 -1.03 8.37
CA GLU A 313 8.61 -1.18 8.35
C GLU A 313 8.07 -1.24 6.91
N GLN A 314 8.53 -0.34 6.03
CA GLN A 314 8.14 -0.34 4.63
C GLN A 314 8.62 -1.62 3.90
N PHE A 315 9.89 -1.98 4.07
CA PHE A 315 10.49 -3.15 3.42
C PHE A 315 9.77 -4.44 3.83
N THR A 316 9.55 -4.63 5.12
CA THR A 316 8.88 -5.82 5.66
C THR A 316 7.39 -5.84 5.29
N THR A 317 6.69 -4.71 5.31
CA THR A 317 5.27 -4.63 4.93
C THR A 317 5.06 -4.99 3.47
N VAL A 318 5.85 -4.43 2.55
CA VAL A 318 5.69 -4.70 1.12
C VAL A 318 6.07 -6.14 0.77
N ASN A 319 7.08 -6.70 1.43
CA ASN A 319 7.55 -8.07 1.22
C ASN A 319 6.85 -9.12 2.09
N LYS A 320 5.88 -8.74 2.92
CA LYS A 320 5.23 -9.62 3.89
C LYS A 320 4.72 -10.94 3.30
N PRO A 321 4.01 -10.98 2.15
CA PRO A 321 3.51 -12.24 1.61
C PRO A 321 4.63 -13.21 1.20
N LEU A 322 5.76 -12.69 0.71
CA LEU A 322 6.94 -13.47 0.35
C LEU A 322 7.58 -14.06 1.61
N LEU A 323 7.76 -13.24 2.65
CA LEU A 323 8.30 -13.63 3.94
C LEU A 323 7.40 -14.67 4.64
N ASP A 324 6.10 -14.46 4.67
CA ASP A 324 5.12 -15.39 5.25
C ASP A 324 5.15 -16.74 4.52
N THR A 325 5.25 -16.73 3.18
CA THR A 325 5.38 -17.95 2.37
C THR A 325 6.66 -18.72 2.72
N PHE A 326 7.78 -18.01 2.84
CA PHE A 326 9.06 -18.62 3.20
C PHE A 326 9.06 -19.13 4.65
N ASN A 327 8.41 -18.42 5.57
CA ASN A 327 8.21 -18.86 6.95
C ASN A 327 7.50 -20.21 7.01
N VAL A 328 6.36 -20.35 6.32
CA VAL A 328 5.61 -21.61 6.27
C VAL A 328 6.45 -22.75 5.66
N PHE A 329 7.26 -22.45 4.65
CA PHE A 329 8.16 -23.44 4.05
C PHE A 329 9.21 -23.96 5.05
N LEU A 330 9.85 -23.04 5.80
CA LEU A 330 10.85 -23.41 6.80
C LEU A 330 10.23 -24.12 8.01
N GLU A 331 9.09 -23.66 8.53
CA GLU A 331 8.38 -24.33 9.64
C GLU A 331 8.06 -25.80 9.32
N ARG A 332 7.57 -26.08 8.11
CA ARG A 332 7.28 -27.45 7.67
C ARG A 332 8.54 -28.29 7.44
N GLY A 333 9.65 -27.66 7.03
CA GLY A 333 10.96 -28.32 6.94
C GLY A 333 11.48 -28.77 8.31
N VAL A 334 11.31 -27.93 9.34
CA VAL A 334 11.70 -28.24 10.73
C VAL A 334 10.91 -29.44 11.29
N GLU A 335 9.60 -29.52 11.02
CA GLU A 335 8.76 -30.65 11.47
C GLU A 335 9.17 -31.99 10.83
N LEU A 336 9.57 -31.98 9.55
CA LEU A 336 10.08 -33.16 8.85
C LEU A 336 11.47 -33.59 9.36
N TYR A 337 12.34 -32.64 9.70
CA TYR A 337 13.66 -32.95 10.29
C TYR A 337 13.56 -33.47 11.73
N ALA A 338 12.69 -32.86 12.55
CA ALA A 338 12.44 -33.29 13.93
C ALA A 338 11.79 -34.68 14.03
N SER A 339 10.94 -35.05 13.06
CA SER A 339 10.32 -36.39 12.99
C SER A 339 11.24 -37.48 12.44
N GLN A 340 12.38 -37.11 11.82
CA GLN A 340 13.38 -38.05 11.29
C GLN A 340 14.60 -38.22 12.20
N GLN A 341 14.70 -37.50 13.32
CA GLN A 341 15.76 -37.77 14.30
C GLN A 341 15.50 -39.11 15.01
N PRO A 342 16.49 -40.01 15.10
CA PRO A 342 16.34 -41.23 15.88
C PRO A 342 16.06 -40.83 17.33
N SER A 343 14.98 -41.39 17.90
CA SER A 343 14.64 -41.22 19.31
C SER A 343 15.89 -41.49 20.14
N THR A 344 16.43 -40.47 20.79
CA THR A 344 17.47 -40.62 21.80
C THR A 344 16.83 -41.38 22.96
N GLN A 345 16.87 -42.71 22.89
CA GLN A 345 16.63 -43.58 24.03
C GLN A 345 17.70 -43.23 25.05
N LYS A 346 17.27 -42.54 26.10
CA LYS A 346 18.00 -42.39 27.35
C LYS A 346 18.50 -43.78 27.78
N ARG A 347 19.82 -43.92 27.91
CA ARG A 347 20.44 -44.92 28.77
C ARG A 347 21.09 -44.21 29.93
#